data_AF-A0A1Y1ZGS7-F1
#
_entry.id   AF-A0A1Y1ZGS7-F1
#
_cell.length_a   1.000
_cell.length_b   1.000
_cell.length_c   1.000
_cell.angle_alpha   90.00
_cell.angle_beta   90.00
_cell.angle_gamma   90.00
#
_symmetry.space_group_name_H-M   'P 1'
#
loop_
_entity.id
_entity.type
_entity.pdbx_description
1 polymer ?
#
loop_
_entity_poly.entity_id
_entity_poly.type
_entity_poly.pdbx_seq_one_letter_code
_entity_poly.pdbx_strand_id
1 'polypeptide(L)'
;MPASTPCPLPEVDRALSPFVNPQKETRKVRSALTRYLAASLSHSKPNTTYSHLEFQCPIVNSRNDNKSSDSKTIRSEYLKALRERSKAQARHDRIQSVLLDLHEDHVAELPGQVDAQYDNDVTRSYVSLLRQRSRFSSLQVIQSSLDKLLLLNVNPAHGQSDPKSLVKKALGEQADLPVQRLELLTGYPDVDESMFRLKKQVLESKANMNRASSLRAEATKASQADGSLKQQVYALGCARDEIVDWVQNELAKLSEESEYWENASPLKQPGRDQPPPETVLSEYQIRTAYGQYTKSRASLLEALESIGRSATPCDTAPSDPSGLSQLEPESSVSTGAGLPITSMLPQLQSLATSLRNERALLLQAVYLQLQFSLAADKASDSLSRLSEESHLLPSGSKELIAWGKTVSQAEAATEQFVTGRLQESLQETNNITAISDLSSLQERVLRHV
;
A
#
# COMPACT_ATOMS: atom_id res chain seq x y z
N MET A 1 -9.20 -56.34 23.78
CA MET A 1 -8.70 -55.04 24.28
C MET A 1 -7.21 -55.01 24.02
N PRO A 2 -6.72 -54.38 22.94
CA PRO A 2 -5.28 -54.23 22.75
C PRO A 2 -4.76 -53.11 23.67
N ALA A 3 -3.59 -53.35 24.28
CA ALA A 3 -2.92 -52.45 25.20
C ALA A 3 -2.44 -51.16 24.49
N SER A 4 -2.44 -50.02 25.20
CA SER A 4 -1.92 -48.77 24.68
C SER A 4 -0.41 -48.88 24.46
N THR A 5 0.02 -48.84 23.21
CA THR A 5 1.43 -48.67 22.87
C THR A 5 1.90 -47.30 23.37
N PRO A 6 2.95 -47.22 24.20
CA PRO A 6 3.48 -45.95 24.68
C PRO A 6 4.07 -45.15 23.52
N CYS A 7 3.76 -43.85 23.47
CA CYS A 7 4.27 -42.93 22.46
C CYS A 7 5.81 -42.86 22.53
N PRO A 8 6.51 -42.78 21.39
CA PRO A 8 7.98 -42.78 21.34
C PRO A 8 8.66 -41.53 21.97
N LEU A 9 7.88 -40.53 22.38
CA LEU A 9 8.34 -39.28 22.99
C LEU A 9 7.49 -38.95 24.24
N PRO A 10 7.96 -39.26 25.47
CA PRO A 10 7.18 -39.09 26.69
C PRO A 10 6.91 -37.61 27.05
N GLU A 11 7.74 -36.67 26.58
CA GLU A 11 7.51 -35.23 26.77
C GLU A 11 6.29 -34.73 26.00
N VAL A 12 6.09 -35.24 24.79
CA VAL A 12 4.92 -34.91 23.95
C VAL A 12 3.66 -35.53 24.55
N ASP A 13 3.74 -36.76 25.04
CA ASP A 13 2.61 -37.40 25.73
C ASP A 13 2.24 -36.65 27.01
N ARG A 14 3.22 -36.15 27.77
CA ARG A 14 2.97 -35.31 28.96
C ARG A 14 2.32 -33.97 28.59
N ALA A 15 2.79 -33.30 27.54
CA ALA A 15 2.24 -32.04 27.07
C ALA A 15 0.83 -32.19 26.48
N LEU A 16 0.54 -33.32 25.82
CA LEU A 16 -0.75 -33.61 25.21
C LEU A 16 -1.73 -34.33 26.15
N SER A 17 -1.25 -34.92 27.25
CA SER A 17 -2.11 -35.63 28.24
C SER A 17 -3.30 -34.82 28.75
N PRO A 18 -3.24 -33.49 28.95
CA PRO A 18 -4.42 -32.71 29.36
C PRO A 18 -5.43 -32.50 28.22
N PHE A 19 -5.00 -32.69 26.97
CA PHE A 19 -5.80 -32.45 25.75
C PHE A 19 -6.27 -33.75 25.08
N VAL A 20 -5.68 -34.90 25.42
CA VAL A 20 -6.05 -36.22 24.91
C VAL A 20 -7.07 -36.87 25.83
N ASN A 21 -8.35 -36.71 25.49
CA ASN A 21 -9.43 -37.33 26.25
C ASN A 21 -9.56 -38.84 25.94
N PRO A 22 -9.84 -39.69 26.95
CA PRO A 22 -10.09 -41.11 26.72
C PRO A 22 -11.30 -41.32 25.82
N GLN A 23 -11.27 -42.35 24.98
CA GLN A 23 -12.29 -42.59 23.94
C GLN A 23 -13.73 -42.60 24.48
N LYS A 24 -13.93 -43.04 25.73
CA LYS A 24 -15.23 -43.03 26.41
C LYS A 24 -15.74 -41.62 26.66
N GLU A 25 -14.88 -40.69 27.09
CA GLU A 25 -15.23 -39.29 27.32
C GLU A 25 -15.46 -38.57 26.00
N THR A 26 -14.61 -38.78 24.99
CA THR A 26 -14.81 -38.21 23.66
C THR A 26 -16.13 -38.64 23.04
N ARG A 27 -16.54 -39.91 23.20
CA ARG A 27 -17.87 -40.38 22.78
C ARG A 27 -19.00 -39.75 23.57
N LYS A 28 -18.85 -39.58 24.90
CA LYS A 28 -19.84 -38.88 25.73
C LYS A 28 -20.00 -37.42 25.30
N VAL A 29 -18.89 -36.69 25.14
CA VAL A 29 -18.87 -35.29 24.68
C VAL A 29 -19.51 -35.17 23.29
N ARG A 30 -19.12 -36.02 22.33
CA ARG A 30 -19.77 -36.04 21.00
C ARG A 30 -21.27 -36.31 21.11
N SER A 31 -21.69 -37.31 21.89
CA SER A 31 -23.13 -37.59 22.07
C SER A 31 -23.90 -36.44 22.72
N ALA A 32 -23.26 -35.70 23.64
CA ALA A 32 -23.86 -34.54 24.29
C ALA A 32 -23.97 -33.35 23.34
N LEU A 33 -22.91 -33.07 22.56
CA LEU A 33 -22.92 -32.04 21.52
C LEU A 33 -23.93 -32.35 20.42
N THR A 34 -23.99 -33.60 19.93
CA THR A 34 -24.99 -34.02 18.94
C THR A 34 -26.40 -33.85 19.49
N ARG A 35 -26.64 -34.16 20.77
CA ARG A 35 -27.95 -33.97 21.42
C ARG A 35 -28.29 -32.48 21.57
N TYR A 36 -27.32 -31.63 21.89
CA TYR A 36 -27.50 -30.17 21.98
C TYR A 36 -27.79 -29.54 20.62
N LEU A 37 -27.04 -29.93 19.59
CA LEU A 37 -27.25 -29.47 18.21
C LEU A 37 -28.59 -29.95 17.64
N ALA A 38 -28.97 -31.20 17.91
CA ALA A 38 -30.28 -31.72 17.53
C ALA A 38 -31.42 -30.97 18.24
N ALA A 39 -31.25 -30.60 19.51
CA ALA A 39 -32.22 -29.80 20.25
C ALA A 39 -32.33 -28.36 19.72
N SER A 40 -31.23 -27.73 19.31
CA SER A 40 -31.25 -26.40 18.68
C SER A 40 -31.84 -26.43 17.27
N LEU A 41 -31.63 -27.51 16.51
CA LEU A 41 -32.24 -27.70 15.19
C LEU A 41 -33.75 -27.96 15.27
N SER A 42 -34.20 -28.68 16.30
CA SER A 42 -35.63 -29.03 16.49
C SER A 42 -36.51 -27.83 16.88
N HIS A 43 -35.92 -26.75 17.41
CA HIS A 43 -36.66 -25.52 17.77
C HIS A 43 -36.79 -24.52 16.61
N SER A 44 -36.19 -24.81 15.45
CA SER A 44 -36.23 -23.93 14.28
C SER A 44 -37.04 -24.57 13.16
N LYS A 45 -37.93 -23.77 12.55
CA LYS A 45 -38.89 -24.21 11.53
C LYS A 45 -38.16 -24.81 10.30
N PRO A 46 -38.73 -25.80 9.61
CA PRO A 46 -38.02 -26.62 8.62
C PRO A 46 -37.66 -25.93 7.28
N ASN A 47 -37.70 -24.60 7.18
CA ASN A 47 -37.60 -23.89 5.89
C ASN A 47 -36.63 -22.69 5.84
N THR A 48 -35.70 -22.55 6.78
CA THR A 48 -34.65 -21.52 6.71
C THR A 48 -33.29 -22.15 6.40
N THR A 49 -32.72 -21.80 5.25
CA THR A 49 -31.34 -22.12 4.87
C THR A 49 -30.37 -21.40 5.80
N TYR A 50 -29.69 -22.15 6.66
CA TYR A 50 -28.78 -21.59 7.67
C TYR A 50 -27.49 -21.06 7.03
N SER A 51 -27.12 -19.82 7.39
CA SER A 51 -25.81 -19.24 7.12
C SER A 51 -24.81 -19.74 8.17
N HIS A 52 -23.60 -20.09 7.73
CA HIS A 52 -22.52 -20.64 8.55
C HIS A 52 -22.12 -19.75 9.75
N LEU A 53 -22.54 -18.48 9.75
CA LEU A 53 -22.28 -17.48 10.79
C LEU A 53 -23.20 -17.60 12.02
N GLU A 54 -24.40 -18.17 11.88
CA GLU A 54 -25.33 -18.34 13.02
C GLU A 54 -24.85 -19.43 14.00
N PHE A 55 -23.96 -20.32 13.56
CA PHE A 55 -23.36 -21.35 14.40
C PHE A 55 -22.21 -20.85 15.29
N GLN A 56 -21.65 -19.66 15.03
CA GLN A 56 -20.59 -19.09 15.88
C GLN A 56 -21.14 -18.42 17.14
N CYS A 57 -22.42 -18.06 17.16
CA CYS A 57 -23.07 -17.41 18.29
C CYS A 57 -24.49 -17.96 18.50
N PRO A 58 -24.71 -18.99 19.33
CA PRO A 58 -26.06 -19.38 19.69
C PRO A 58 -26.71 -18.22 20.46
N ILE A 59 -27.63 -17.52 19.78
CA ILE A 59 -28.50 -16.51 20.39
C ILE A 59 -29.25 -17.20 21.51
N VAL A 60 -29.04 -16.68 22.71
CA VAL A 60 -29.53 -17.20 23.98
C VAL A 60 -31.04 -17.09 24.01
N ASN A 61 -31.73 -18.20 23.76
CA ASN A 61 -33.08 -18.46 24.26
C ASN A 61 -33.17 -19.89 24.78
N SER A 62 -32.28 -20.26 25.71
CA SER A 62 -32.44 -21.48 26.51
C SER A 62 -32.18 -21.14 27.97
N ARG A 63 -33.23 -20.63 28.60
CA ARG A 63 -33.38 -20.59 30.05
C ARG A 63 -33.53 -22.04 30.52
N ASN A 64 -32.46 -22.62 31.09
CA ASN A 64 -32.50 -23.34 32.36
C ASN A 64 -31.15 -24.02 32.70
N ASP A 65 -30.72 -23.72 33.93
CA ASP A 65 -30.16 -24.59 34.95
C ASP A 65 -28.77 -25.27 34.81
N ASN A 66 -27.89 -24.74 35.68
CA ASN A 66 -27.15 -25.50 36.69
C ASN A 66 -26.13 -26.53 36.21
N LYS A 67 -24.94 -26.04 35.80
CA LYS A 67 -23.61 -26.48 36.31
C LYS A 67 -22.47 -25.72 35.61
N SER A 68 -21.91 -24.73 36.31
CA SER A 68 -20.54 -24.15 36.23
C SER A 68 -20.61 -22.66 36.55
N SER A 69 -20.47 -22.29 37.83
CA SER A 69 -20.50 -20.90 38.29
C SER A 69 -19.29 -20.09 37.82
N ASP A 70 -18.13 -20.72 37.66
CA ASP A 70 -16.86 -20.02 37.35
C ASP A 70 -16.74 -19.49 35.92
N SER A 71 -17.29 -20.21 34.93
CA SER A 71 -17.29 -19.73 33.54
C SER A 71 -18.37 -18.68 33.29
N LYS A 72 -19.41 -18.66 34.13
CA LYS A 72 -20.49 -17.66 34.08
C LYS A 72 -20.04 -16.32 34.65
N THR A 73 -19.23 -16.30 35.72
CA THR A 73 -18.65 -15.07 36.28
C THR A 73 -17.76 -14.38 35.27
N ILE A 74 -16.79 -15.08 34.67
CA ILE A 74 -15.89 -14.49 33.66
C ILE A 74 -16.66 -13.95 32.45
N ARG A 75 -17.64 -14.71 31.93
CA ARG A 75 -18.49 -14.24 30.82
C ARG A 75 -19.33 -13.02 31.24
N SER A 76 -19.86 -13.00 32.45
CA SER A 76 -20.65 -11.88 32.95
C SER A 76 -19.80 -10.62 33.19
N GLU A 77 -18.56 -10.80 33.65
CA GLU A 77 -17.57 -9.73 33.82
C GLU A 77 -17.13 -9.18 32.46
N TYR A 78 -16.89 -10.05 31.48
CA TYR A 78 -16.58 -9.63 30.11
C TYR A 78 -17.74 -8.83 29.50
N LEU A 79 -18.98 -9.29 29.64
CA LEU A 79 -20.15 -8.55 29.17
C LEU A 79 -20.34 -7.23 29.92
N LYS A 80 -20.01 -7.18 31.21
CA LYS A 80 -20.02 -5.94 32.01
C LYS A 80 -18.95 -4.97 31.53
N ALA A 81 -17.73 -5.44 31.30
CA ALA A 81 -16.63 -4.65 30.75
C ALA A 81 -16.96 -4.12 29.34
N LEU A 82 -17.63 -4.91 28.51
CA LEU A 82 -18.05 -4.50 27.16
C LEU A 82 -19.11 -3.39 27.24
N ARG A 83 -20.07 -3.48 28.16
CA ARG A 83 -21.05 -2.41 28.43
C ARG A 83 -20.41 -1.16 29.03
N GLU A 84 -19.40 -1.31 29.88
CA GLU A 84 -18.67 -0.17 30.45
C GLU A 84 -17.83 0.52 29.39
N ARG A 85 -17.18 -0.25 28.51
CA ARG A 85 -16.47 0.28 27.34
C ARG A 85 -17.40 1.03 26.40
N SER A 86 -18.58 0.49 26.07
CA SER A 86 -19.52 1.17 25.20
C SER A 86 -20.04 2.48 25.83
N LYS A 87 -20.26 2.49 27.15
CA LYS A 87 -20.62 3.72 27.90
C LYS A 87 -19.46 4.73 27.91
N ALA A 88 -18.22 4.27 28.05
CA ALA A 88 -17.04 5.14 28.01
C ALA A 88 -16.85 5.75 26.62
N GLN A 89 -17.05 4.97 25.56
CA GLN A 89 -17.02 5.46 24.17
C GLN A 89 -18.11 6.51 23.94
N ALA A 90 -19.36 6.24 24.31
CA ALA A 90 -20.43 7.24 24.19
C ALA A 90 -20.16 8.54 24.97
N ARG A 91 -19.49 8.45 26.14
CA ARG A 91 -19.05 9.63 26.90
C ARG A 91 -17.94 10.38 26.19
N HIS A 92 -16.97 9.66 25.64
CA HIS A 92 -15.88 10.25 24.85
C HIS A 92 -16.44 10.99 23.64
N ASP A 93 -17.31 10.34 22.88
CA ASP A 93 -17.93 10.91 21.68
C ASP A 93 -18.77 12.16 22.03
N ARG A 94 -19.47 12.14 23.16
CA ARG A 94 -20.19 13.31 23.68
C ARG A 94 -19.26 14.45 24.10
N ILE A 95 -18.12 14.15 24.74
CA ILE A 95 -17.14 15.18 25.10
C ILE A 95 -16.51 15.74 23.82
N GLN A 96 -16.22 14.88 22.85
CA GLN A 96 -15.66 15.27 21.57
C GLN A 96 -16.63 16.17 20.80
N SER A 97 -17.92 15.85 20.76
CA SER A 97 -18.92 16.73 20.14
C SER A 97 -19.00 18.07 20.84
N VAL A 98 -19.04 18.10 22.18
CA VAL A 98 -19.04 19.37 22.94
C VAL A 98 -17.77 20.19 22.70
N LEU A 99 -16.61 19.54 22.54
CA LEU A 99 -15.37 20.25 22.20
C LEU A 99 -15.38 20.81 20.78
N LEU A 100 -16.01 20.09 19.84
CA LEU A 100 -16.20 20.58 18.47
C LEU A 100 -17.18 21.75 18.44
N ASP A 101 -18.31 21.65 19.14
CA ASP A 101 -19.29 22.73 19.26
C ASP A 101 -18.65 23.97 19.89
N LEU A 102 -17.89 23.81 20.98
CA LEU A 102 -17.15 24.93 21.59
C LEU A 102 -16.08 25.51 20.66
N HIS A 103 -15.44 24.69 19.83
CA HIS A 103 -14.48 25.17 18.85
C HIS A 103 -15.16 25.98 17.75
N GLU A 104 -16.30 25.51 17.26
CA GLU A 104 -17.10 26.21 16.25
C GLU A 104 -17.69 27.51 16.80
N ASP A 105 -18.18 27.52 18.04
CA ASP A 105 -18.67 28.71 18.73
C ASP A 105 -17.54 29.76 18.93
N HIS A 106 -16.33 29.33 19.33
CA HIS A 106 -15.17 30.24 19.43
C HIS A 106 -14.71 30.78 18.07
N VAL A 107 -14.92 30.03 16.99
CA VAL A 107 -14.61 30.49 15.62
C VAL A 107 -15.69 31.44 15.10
N ALA A 108 -16.95 31.27 15.51
CA ALA A 108 -18.08 32.10 15.10
C ALA A 108 -18.18 33.44 15.88
N GLU A 109 -17.78 33.49 17.15
CA GLU A 109 -17.92 34.67 18.02
C GLU A 109 -16.77 35.70 17.92
N LEU A 110 -15.67 35.44 17.19
CA LEU A 110 -14.53 36.36 17.10
C LEU A 110 -14.39 37.06 15.72
N PRO A 111 -14.93 38.28 15.55
CA PRO A 111 -14.50 39.15 14.46
C PRO A 111 -13.18 39.82 14.90
N GLY A 112 -12.04 39.14 14.72
CA GLY A 112 -10.74 39.67 15.15
C GLY A 112 -9.59 38.68 15.01
N GLN A 113 -9.25 38.30 13.78
CA GLN A 113 -8.31 37.21 13.46
C GLN A 113 -6.82 37.51 13.76
N VAL A 114 -6.49 38.64 14.41
CA VAL A 114 -5.09 39.06 14.66
C VAL A 114 -4.58 38.57 16.03
N ASP A 115 -5.44 38.56 17.06
CA ASP A 115 -5.03 38.22 18.42
C ASP A 115 -4.96 36.71 18.68
N ALA A 116 -5.83 35.90 18.04
CA ALA A 116 -5.79 34.43 18.17
C ALA A 116 -4.53 33.81 17.52
N GLN A 117 -3.97 34.46 16.50
CA GLN A 117 -2.74 34.04 15.85
C GLN A 117 -1.53 34.41 16.72
N TYR A 118 -1.56 35.60 17.36
CA TYR A 118 -0.59 36.02 18.36
C TYR A 118 -0.56 35.08 19.57
N ASP A 119 -1.72 34.71 20.12
CA ASP A 119 -1.80 33.77 21.25
C ASP A 119 -1.32 32.35 20.89
N ASN A 120 -1.60 31.89 19.66
CA ASN A 120 -1.05 30.62 19.17
C ASN A 120 0.48 30.67 19.02
N ASP A 121 1.03 31.78 18.57
CA ASP A 121 2.49 31.93 18.42
C ASP A 121 3.20 32.15 19.77
N VAL A 122 2.56 32.82 20.73
CA VAL A 122 3.02 32.95 22.12
C VAL A 122 2.97 31.60 22.84
N THR A 123 1.90 30.83 22.69
CA THR A 123 1.82 29.48 23.29
C THR A 123 2.81 28.50 22.63
N ARG A 124 2.97 28.53 21.30
CA ARG A 124 3.98 27.73 20.60
C ARG A 124 5.40 28.09 21.00
N SER A 125 5.71 29.39 21.09
CA SER A 125 7.02 29.85 21.54
C SER A 125 7.27 29.47 23.00
N TYR A 126 6.29 29.59 23.89
CA TYR A 126 6.38 29.12 25.27
C TYR A 126 6.61 27.60 25.38
N VAL A 127 5.87 26.79 24.60
CA VAL A 127 6.07 25.33 24.55
C VAL A 127 7.47 24.99 24.03
N SER A 128 7.96 25.72 23.03
CA SER A 128 9.33 25.54 22.52
C SER A 128 10.38 25.85 23.58
N LEU A 129 10.17 26.90 24.39
CA LEU A 129 11.03 27.29 25.50
C LEU A 129 11.01 26.20 26.59
N LEU A 130 9.83 25.67 26.94
CA LEU A 130 9.71 24.55 27.88
C LEU A 130 10.47 23.31 27.39
N ARG A 131 10.36 22.98 26.10
CA ARG A 131 11.13 21.87 25.49
C ARG A 131 12.63 22.15 25.54
N GLN A 132 13.06 23.37 25.25
CA GLN A 132 14.46 23.77 25.35
C GLN A 132 14.96 23.69 26.79
N ARG A 133 14.18 24.13 27.78
CA ARG A 133 14.53 24.03 29.21
C ARG A 133 14.60 22.58 29.68
N SER A 134 13.69 21.72 29.22
CA SER A 134 13.74 20.28 29.47
C SER A 134 15.00 19.65 28.86
N ARG A 135 15.32 19.98 27.60
CA ARG A 135 16.56 19.55 26.95
C ARG A 135 17.79 20.06 27.70
N PHE A 136 17.80 21.31 28.12
CA PHE A 136 18.88 21.88 28.92
C PHE A 136 19.04 21.15 30.26
N SER A 137 17.95 20.88 30.98
CA SER A 137 18.02 20.07 32.22
C SER A 137 18.55 18.67 31.97
N SER A 138 18.18 18.03 30.84
CA SER A 138 18.69 16.71 30.48
C SER A 138 20.18 16.75 30.15
N LEU A 139 20.63 17.79 29.44
CA LEU A 139 22.05 18.01 29.15
C LEU A 139 22.84 18.36 30.40
N GLN A 140 22.27 19.11 31.34
CA GLN A 140 22.90 19.40 32.63
C GLN A 140 23.05 18.13 33.47
N VAL A 141 22.08 17.23 33.44
CA VAL A 141 22.20 15.90 34.06
C VAL A 141 23.33 15.10 33.40
N ILE A 142 23.37 15.06 32.06
CA ILE A 142 24.45 14.38 31.32
C ILE A 142 25.81 15.00 31.67
N GLN A 143 25.94 16.32 31.65
CA GLN A 143 27.17 17.03 32.00
C GLN A 143 27.59 16.72 33.43
N SER A 144 26.68 16.81 34.41
CA SER A 144 26.96 16.45 35.80
C SER A 144 27.36 14.97 35.95
N SER A 145 26.83 14.08 35.11
CA SER A 145 27.21 12.67 35.09
C SER A 145 28.62 12.46 34.51
N LEU A 146 28.98 13.22 33.47
CA LEU A 146 30.31 13.21 32.89
C LEU A 146 31.34 13.82 33.84
N ASP A 147 31.01 14.92 34.52
CA ASP A 147 31.88 15.54 35.52
C ASP A 147 32.15 14.58 36.70
N LYS A 148 31.15 13.81 37.13
CA LYS A 148 31.32 12.73 38.13
C LYS A 148 32.25 11.61 37.64
N LEU A 149 32.15 11.21 36.37
CA LEU A 149 33.05 10.22 35.78
C LEU A 149 34.48 10.76 35.62
N LEU A 150 34.63 12.04 35.26
CA LEU A 150 35.92 12.70 35.14
C LEU A 150 36.60 12.85 36.51
N LEU A 151 35.87 13.26 37.54
CA LEU A 151 36.38 13.32 38.93
C LEU A 151 36.87 11.96 39.44
N LEU A 152 36.22 10.86 39.04
CA LEU A 152 36.66 9.51 39.38
C LEU A 152 37.92 9.08 38.60
N ASN A 153 38.05 9.51 37.34
CA ASN A 153 39.21 9.20 36.50
C ASN A 153 40.48 9.97 36.88
N VAL A 154 40.39 11.03 37.69
CA VAL A 154 41.55 11.78 38.21
C VAL A 154 42.31 11.01 39.30
N ASN A 155 41.74 9.93 39.87
CA ASN A 155 42.41 9.11 40.88
C ASN A 155 42.66 7.68 40.37
N PRO A 156 43.65 7.44 39.48
CA PRO A 156 43.96 6.13 38.91
C PRO A 156 44.75 5.25 39.91
N ALA A 157 44.31 5.19 41.17
CA ALA A 157 44.96 4.39 42.20
C ALA A 157 44.46 2.92 42.21
N HIS A 158 43.42 2.57 41.44
CA HIS A 158 42.83 1.23 41.44
C HIS A 158 42.85 0.65 40.02
N GLY A 159 43.71 -0.35 39.81
CA GLY A 159 44.00 -0.95 38.52
C GLY A 159 42.79 -1.58 37.82
N GLN A 160 42.83 -1.55 36.48
CA GLN A 160 42.04 -2.34 35.53
C GLN A 160 40.64 -2.81 36.00
N SER A 161 39.76 -1.89 36.39
CA SER A 161 38.34 -2.19 36.54
C SER A 161 37.64 -1.98 35.20
N ASP A 162 36.85 -2.96 34.74
CA ASP A 162 36.02 -2.86 33.53
C ASP A 162 35.25 -1.52 33.53
N PRO A 163 35.34 -0.67 32.49
CA PRO A 163 34.67 0.63 32.44
C PRO A 163 33.19 0.56 32.79
N LYS A 164 32.51 -0.56 32.47
CA LYS A 164 31.09 -0.77 32.83
C LYS A 164 30.86 -0.83 34.34
N SER A 165 31.79 -1.44 35.09
CA SER A 165 31.71 -1.54 36.55
C SER A 165 31.94 -0.21 37.24
N LEU A 166 32.79 0.66 36.67
CA LEU A 166 33.09 1.99 37.19
C LEU A 166 31.91 2.95 36.97
N VAL A 167 31.29 2.89 35.79
CA VAL A 167 30.07 3.65 35.47
C VAL A 167 28.91 3.24 36.38
N LYS A 168 28.69 1.93 36.62
CA LYS A 168 27.66 1.43 37.55
C LYS A 168 27.87 1.92 38.99
N LYS A 169 29.11 2.00 39.47
CA LYS A 169 29.43 2.51 40.81
C LYS A 169 29.21 4.03 40.94
N ALA A 170 29.45 4.79 39.87
CA ALA A 170 29.38 6.26 39.89
C ALA A 170 27.96 6.81 39.63
N LEU A 171 27.20 6.16 38.76
CA LEU A 171 25.90 6.65 38.27
C LEU A 171 24.72 5.78 38.72
N GLY A 172 24.97 4.66 39.38
CA GLY A 172 23.96 3.69 39.76
C GLY A 172 23.55 2.75 38.62
N GLU A 173 22.64 1.83 38.90
CA GLU A 173 22.06 0.94 37.89
C GLU A 173 21.09 1.73 37.01
N GLN A 174 21.25 1.62 35.69
CA GLN A 174 20.36 2.28 34.74
C GLN A 174 18.96 1.70 34.92
N ALA A 175 17.98 2.56 35.22
CA ALA A 175 16.58 2.14 35.30
C ALA A 175 16.14 1.55 33.96
N ASP A 176 15.46 0.40 34.01
CA ASP A 176 14.89 -0.23 32.83
C ASP A 176 13.98 0.75 32.09
N LEU A 177 14.15 0.83 30.77
CA LEU A 177 13.35 1.73 29.95
C LEU A 177 11.86 1.38 30.11
N PRO A 178 10.97 2.39 30.20
CA PRO A 178 9.54 2.12 30.25
C PRO A 178 9.14 1.33 28.99
N VAL A 179 8.49 0.17 29.20
CA VAL A 179 8.13 -0.82 28.17
C VAL A 179 7.44 -0.18 26.95
N GLN A 180 6.67 0.89 27.16
CA GLN A 180 6.01 1.67 26.10
C GLN A 180 6.96 2.32 25.08
N ARG A 181 8.21 2.64 25.45
CA ARG A 181 9.20 3.14 24.48
C ARG A 181 9.88 2.03 23.70
N LEU A 182 10.03 0.84 24.29
CA LEU A 182 10.51 -0.32 23.55
C LEU A 182 9.50 -0.71 22.47
N GLU A 183 8.20 -0.71 22.77
CA GLU A 183 7.14 -0.97 21.77
C GLU A 183 7.15 0.02 20.59
N LEU A 184 7.52 1.29 20.81
CA LEU A 184 7.67 2.28 19.75
C LEU A 184 8.95 2.11 18.91
N LEU A 185 10.00 1.50 19.48
CA LEU A 185 11.25 1.18 18.79
C LEU A 185 11.19 -0.20 18.09
N THR A 186 10.43 -1.14 18.64
CA THR A 186 10.14 -2.46 18.06
C THR A 186 8.86 -2.48 17.22
N GLY A 187 8.22 -1.33 17.03
CA GLY A 187 6.97 -1.16 16.28
C GLY A 187 7.06 -1.39 14.77
N TYR A 188 8.12 -2.06 14.29
CA TYR A 188 8.13 -2.68 12.98
C TYR A 188 8.13 -4.20 13.17
N PRO A 189 6.94 -4.83 13.35
CA PRO A 189 6.83 -6.30 13.33
C PRO A 189 7.44 -6.91 12.05
N ASP A 190 7.52 -6.11 10.99
CA ASP A 190 8.15 -6.44 9.71
C ASP A 190 9.67 -6.60 9.78
N VAL A 191 10.38 -5.91 10.68
CA VAL A 191 11.85 -6.02 10.78
C VAL A 191 12.27 -7.33 11.43
N ASP A 192 11.55 -7.77 12.47
CA ASP A 192 11.83 -9.05 13.08
C ASP A 192 11.44 -10.20 12.15
N GLU A 193 10.29 -10.13 11.49
CA GLU A 193 9.86 -11.14 10.51
C GLU A 193 10.81 -11.22 9.30
N SER A 194 11.24 -10.07 8.75
CA SER A 194 12.23 -10.03 7.67
C SER A 194 13.61 -10.51 8.13
N MET A 195 14.02 -10.22 9.39
CA MET A 195 15.24 -10.77 9.97
C MET A 195 15.15 -12.28 10.15
N PHE A 196 14.00 -12.83 10.57
CA PHE A 196 13.78 -14.27 10.66
C PHE A 196 13.80 -14.93 9.27
N ARG A 197 13.18 -14.30 8.26
CA ARG A 197 13.23 -14.75 6.87
C ARG A 197 14.65 -14.76 6.33
N LEU A 198 15.42 -13.71 6.60
CA LEU A 198 16.83 -13.63 6.22
C LEU A 198 17.66 -14.72 6.91
N LYS A 199 17.50 -14.91 8.22
CA LYS A 199 18.19 -15.97 8.97
C LYS A 199 17.86 -17.36 8.41
N LYS A 200 16.60 -17.61 8.08
CA LYS A 200 16.16 -18.86 7.44
C LYS A 200 16.85 -19.05 6.08
N GLN A 201 16.81 -18.04 5.22
CA GLN A 201 17.42 -18.10 3.89
C GLN A 201 18.95 -18.27 3.95
N VAL A 202 19.61 -17.64 4.92
CA VAL A 202 21.06 -17.81 5.15
C VAL A 202 21.38 -19.24 5.58
N LEU A 203 20.57 -19.83 6.46
CA LEU A 203 20.75 -21.22 6.88
C LEU A 203 20.50 -22.21 5.73
N GLU A 204 19.45 -22.00 4.94
CA GLU A 204 19.14 -22.81 3.76
C GLU A 204 20.26 -22.69 2.71
N SER A 205 20.74 -21.48 2.43
CA SER A 205 21.87 -21.24 1.51
C SER A 205 23.14 -21.93 2.00
N LYS A 206 23.46 -21.84 3.31
CA LYS A 206 24.60 -22.54 3.90
C LYS A 206 24.47 -24.05 3.83
N ALA A 207 23.27 -24.60 4.07
CA ALA A 207 23.01 -26.03 3.95
C ALA A 207 23.17 -26.51 2.49
N ASN A 208 22.66 -25.74 1.52
CA ASN A 208 22.81 -26.02 0.10
C ASN A 208 24.27 -25.95 -0.35
N MET A 209 25.02 -24.94 0.10
CA MET A 209 26.45 -24.81 -0.17
C MET A 209 27.24 -26.00 0.39
N ASN A 210 26.93 -26.45 1.61
CA ASN A 210 27.57 -27.61 2.22
C ASN A 210 27.24 -28.92 1.49
N ARG A 211 26.00 -29.06 1.00
CA ARG A 211 25.59 -30.22 0.19
C ARG A 211 26.29 -30.22 -1.17
N ALA A 212 26.39 -29.05 -1.81
CA ALA A 212 27.12 -28.92 -3.08
C ALA A 212 28.63 -29.17 -2.89
N SER A 213 29.22 -28.72 -1.78
CA SER A 213 30.64 -28.97 -1.49
C SER A 213 30.93 -30.43 -1.17
N SER A 214 30.03 -31.14 -0.46
CA SER A 214 30.17 -32.58 -0.22
C SER A 214 30.07 -33.38 -1.53
N LEU A 215 29.08 -33.06 -2.39
CA LEU A 215 28.94 -33.70 -3.70
C LEU A 215 30.15 -33.45 -4.60
N ARG A 216 30.72 -32.23 -4.59
CA ARG A 216 31.97 -31.94 -5.29
C ARG A 216 33.14 -32.75 -4.75
N ALA A 217 33.25 -32.92 -3.44
CA ALA A 217 34.29 -33.73 -2.82
C ALA A 217 34.14 -35.23 -3.13
N GLU A 218 32.91 -35.72 -3.28
CA GLU A 218 32.62 -37.10 -3.73
C GLU A 218 32.94 -37.29 -5.21
N ALA A 219 32.58 -36.32 -6.05
CA ALA A 219 32.87 -36.34 -7.49
C ALA A 219 34.39 -36.27 -7.79
N THR A 220 35.15 -35.45 -7.05
CA THR A 220 36.61 -35.40 -7.22
C THR A 220 37.31 -36.68 -6.77
N LYS A 221 36.79 -37.35 -5.73
CA LYS A 221 37.27 -38.69 -5.32
C LYS A 221 36.92 -39.77 -6.36
N ALA A 222 35.76 -39.68 -7.01
CA ALA A 222 35.35 -40.61 -8.06
C ALA A 222 36.11 -40.39 -9.40
N SER A 223 36.50 -39.15 -9.71
CA SER A 223 37.24 -38.77 -10.93
C SER A 223 38.72 -39.22 -10.93
N GLN A 224 39.28 -39.59 -9.77
CA GLN A 224 40.64 -40.14 -9.67
C GLN A 224 40.73 -41.63 -10.03
N ALA A 225 39.61 -42.31 -10.28
CA ALA A 225 39.61 -43.64 -10.87
C ALA A 225 39.49 -43.51 -12.40
N ASP A 226 40.43 -44.08 -13.15
CA ASP A 226 40.46 -44.03 -14.63
C ASP A 226 39.12 -44.50 -15.23
N GLY A 227 38.26 -43.53 -15.54
CA GLY A 227 36.90 -43.79 -16.02
C GLY A 227 36.88 -44.21 -17.48
N SER A 228 36.34 -45.41 -17.74
CA SER A 228 36.04 -45.89 -19.09
C SER A 228 35.26 -44.85 -19.91
N LEU A 229 35.51 -44.76 -21.22
CA LEU A 229 34.83 -43.84 -22.15
C LEU A 229 33.29 -43.87 -22.02
N LYS A 230 32.70 -45.05 -21.73
CA LYS A 230 31.26 -45.20 -21.50
C LYS A 230 30.76 -44.45 -20.27
N GLN A 231 31.58 -44.39 -19.22
CA GLN A 231 31.28 -43.69 -17.97
C GLN A 231 31.40 -42.17 -18.15
N GLN A 232 32.33 -41.70 -18.99
CA GLN A 232 32.42 -40.29 -19.37
C GLN A 232 31.21 -39.82 -20.19
N VAL A 233 30.77 -40.62 -21.17
CA VAL A 233 29.56 -40.31 -21.96
C VAL A 233 28.31 -40.30 -21.08
N TYR A 234 28.20 -41.24 -20.13
CA TYR A 234 27.11 -41.25 -19.15
C TYR A 234 27.14 -40.04 -18.20
N ALA A 235 28.32 -39.66 -17.71
CA ALA A 235 28.49 -38.48 -16.87
C ALA A 235 28.16 -37.18 -17.62
N LEU A 236 28.53 -37.07 -18.91
CA LEU A 236 28.13 -35.95 -19.77
C LEU A 236 26.63 -35.91 -20.03
N GLY A 237 25.98 -37.08 -20.17
CA GLY A 237 24.53 -37.18 -20.23
C GLY A 237 23.87 -36.65 -18.97
N CYS A 238 24.35 -37.08 -17.80
CA CYS A 238 23.85 -36.59 -16.50
C CYS A 238 24.08 -35.08 -16.32
N ALA A 239 25.25 -34.57 -16.71
CA ALA A 239 25.55 -33.14 -16.63
C ALA A 239 24.65 -32.31 -17.55
N ARG A 240 24.37 -32.82 -18.77
CA ARG A 240 23.40 -32.18 -19.67
C ARG A 240 22.01 -32.14 -19.03
N ASP A 241 21.55 -33.25 -18.48
CA ASP A 241 20.21 -33.35 -17.90
C ASP A 241 20.10 -32.47 -16.63
N GLU A 242 21.16 -32.35 -15.84
CA GLU A 242 21.23 -31.42 -14.69
C GLU A 242 21.24 -29.94 -15.14
N ILE A 243 21.93 -29.59 -16.22
CA ILE A 243 21.88 -28.24 -16.79
C ILE A 243 20.48 -27.93 -17.31
N VAL A 244 19.82 -28.90 -17.96
CA VAL A 244 18.44 -28.75 -18.44
C VAL A 244 17.49 -28.54 -17.26
N ASP A 245 17.61 -29.34 -16.20
CA ASP A 245 16.78 -29.19 -15.00
C ASP A 245 17.05 -27.87 -14.27
N TRP A 246 18.32 -27.42 -14.21
CA TRP A 246 18.66 -26.10 -13.67
C TRP A 246 18.06 -24.96 -14.49
N VAL A 247 18.16 -25.02 -15.83
CA VAL A 247 17.55 -24.01 -16.72
C VAL A 247 16.04 -24.03 -16.58
N GLN A 248 15.40 -25.20 -16.51
CA GLN A 248 13.95 -25.31 -16.32
C GLN A 248 13.52 -24.74 -14.97
N ASN A 249 14.25 -25.01 -13.89
CA ASN A 249 13.97 -24.45 -12.57
C ASN A 249 14.20 -22.94 -12.50
N GLU A 250 15.24 -22.42 -13.15
CA GLU A 250 15.45 -20.96 -13.25
C GLU A 250 14.37 -20.28 -14.09
N LEU A 251 13.93 -20.90 -15.20
CA LEU A 251 12.81 -20.40 -16.00
C LEU A 251 11.49 -20.46 -15.21
N ALA A 252 11.27 -21.48 -14.38
CA ALA A 252 10.10 -21.59 -13.52
C ALA A 252 10.06 -20.48 -12.46
N LYS A 253 11.19 -20.17 -11.82
CA LYS A 253 11.30 -19.04 -10.88
C LYS A 253 11.02 -17.69 -11.54
N LEU A 254 11.47 -17.51 -12.79
CA LEU A 254 11.17 -16.29 -13.56
C LEU A 254 9.68 -16.17 -13.91
N SER A 255 8.98 -17.28 -14.12
CA SER A 255 7.52 -17.26 -14.33
C SER A 255 6.74 -16.91 -13.06
N GLU A 256 7.16 -17.37 -11.88
CA GLU A 256 6.52 -17.02 -10.60
C GLU A 256 6.79 -15.56 -10.20
N GLU A 257 8.00 -15.04 -10.44
CA GLU A 257 8.32 -13.62 -10.18
C GLU A 257 7.55 -12.69 -11.14
N SER A 258 7.29 -13.12 -12.38
CA SER A 258 6.50 -12.39 -13.38
C SER A 258 5.07 -12.09 -12.92
N GLU A 259 4.42 -12.99 -12.17
CA GLU A 259 3.08 -12.76 -11.62
C GLU A 259 3.05 -11.60 -10.58
N TYR A 260 4.18 -11.33 -9.92
CA TYR A 260 4.32 -10.19 -9.02
C TYR A 260 4.61 -8.87 -9.76
N TRP A 261 5.24 -8.92 -10.94
CA TRP A 261 5.47 -7.73 -11.78
C TRP A 261 4.29 -7.39 -12.70
N GLU A 262 3.42 -8.35 -13.04
CA GLU A 262 2.25 -8.12 -13.89
C GLU A 262 1.17 -7.25 -13.24
N ASN A 263 1.15 -7.17 -11.90
CA ASN A 263 0.20 -6.34 -11.15
C ASN A 263 0.66 -4.89 -10.90
N ALA A 264 1.87 -4.52 -11.34
CA ALA A 264 2.40 -3.15 -11.20
C ALA A 264 2.27 -2.30 -12.47
N SER A 265 1.62 -2.81 -13.53
CA SER A 265 1.45 -2.09 -14.79
C SER A 265 -0.02 -1.68 -15.02
N PRO A 266 -0.40 -0.39 -14.94
CA PRO A 266 -1.78 0.07 -15.07
C PRO A 266 -2.20 0.23 -16.55
N LEU A 267 -1.80 -0.68 -17.43
CA LEU A 267 -1.99 -0.51 -18.88
C LEU A 267 -2.77 -1.63 -19.59
N LYS A 268 -3.36 -2.60 -18.88
CA LYS A 268 -4.31 -3.53 -19.50
C LYS A 268 -5.49 -3.88 -18.60
N GLN A 269 -6.47 -2.99 -18.56
CA GLN A 269 -7.86 -3.44 -18.65
C GLN A 269 -8.39 -3.05 -20.02
N PRO A 270 -8.66 -4.02 -20.90
CA PRO A 270 -9.86 -3.98 -21.68
C PRO A 270 -10.83 -5.03 -21.13
N GLY A 271 -12.09 -4.62 -21.02
CA GLY A 271 -13.18 -5.44 -20.56
C GLY A 271 -13.19 -6.81 -21.24
N ARG A 272 -13.49 -7.80 -20.41
CA ARG A 272 -14.14 -9.04 -20.80
C ARG A 272 -15.19 -8.74 -21.87
N ASP A 273 -15.14 -9.48 -22.97
CA ASP A 273 -16.03 -9.45 -24.14
C ASP A 273 -15.46 -8.75 -25.39
N GLN A 274 -14.38 -9.32 -25.95
CA GLN A 274 -14.13 -9.24 -27.39
C GLN A 274 -13.93 -10.64 -27.99
N PRO A 275 -14.47 -10.92 -29.20
CA PRO A 275 -14.19 -12.16 -29.92
C PRO A 275 -12.69 -12.27 -30.25
N PRO A 276 -12.17 -13.49 -30.47
CA PRO A 276 -10.73 -13.72 -30.66
C PRO A 276 -10.17 -12.77 -31.74
N PRO A 277 -9.10 -12.01 -31.45
CA PRO A 277 -8.55 -11.07 -32.42
C PRO A 277 -7.97 -11.85 -33.60
N GLU A 278 -8.37 -11.44 -34.81
CA GLU A 278 -7.73 -11.87 -36.06
C GLU A 278 -6.22 -11.64 -35.95
N THR A 279 -5.47 -12.74 -35.84
CA THR A 279 -4.02 -12.79 -35.63
C THR A 279 -3.23 -11.96 -36.65
N VAL A 280 -3.78 -11.80 -37.86
CA VAL A 280 -3.18 -11.02 -38.96
C VAL A 280 -3.15 -9.51 -38.67
N LEU A 281 -4.20 -8.97 -38.04
CA LEU A 281 -4.25 -7.54 -37.67
C LEU A 281 -3.29 -7.24 -36.51
N SER A 282 -3.15 -8.17 -35.56
CA SER A 282 -2.18 -8.03 -34.47
C SER A 282 -0.72 -8.10 -34.97
N GLU A 283 -0.41 -8.96 -35.95
CA GLU A 283 0.94 -9.06 -36.50
C GLU A 283 1.31 -7.79 -37.28
N TYR A 284 0.38 -7.23 -38.05
CA TYR A 284 0.59 -5.94 -38.73
C TYR A 284 0.86 -4.81 -37.72
N GLN A 285 0.06 -4.72 -36.65
CA GLN A 285 0.27 -3.73 -35.59
C GLN A 285 1.65 -3.89 -34.93
N ILE A 286 2.05 -5.12 -34.61
CA ILE A 286 3.38 -5.40 -34.03
C ILE A 286 4.50 -5.00 -35.00
N ARG A 287 4.38 -5.32 -36.29
CA ARG A 287 5.38 -4.92 -37.31
C ARG A 287 5.46 -3.41 -37.46
N THR A 288 4.34 -2.70 -37.43
CA THR A 288 4.33 -1.24 -37.50
C THR A 288 4.94 -0.60 -36.26
N ALA A 289 4.62 -1.09 -35.06
CA ALA A 289 5.21 -0.63 -33.81
C ALA A 289 6.72 -0.91 -33.75
N TYR A 290 7.15 -2.10 -34.20
CA TYR A 290 8.56 -2.45 -34.30
C TYR A 290 9.29 -1.57 -35.33
N GLY A 291 8.64 -1.25 -36.45
CA GLY A 291 9.15 -0.31 -37.45
C GLY A 291 9.28 1.13 -36.92
N GLN A 292 8.36 1.58 -36.05
CA GLN A 292 8.47 2.87 -35.38
C GLN A 292 9.63 2.88 -34.36
N TYR A 293 9.79 1.79 -33.61
CA TYR A 293 10.89 1.61 -32.67
C TYR A 293 12.27 1.59 -33.36
N THR A 294 12.41 0.88 -34.49
CA THR A 294 13.68 0.85 -35.23
C THR A 294 14.01 2.20 -35.85
N LYS A 295 13.00 2.93 -36.34
CA LYS A 295 13.17 4.32 -36.83
C LYS A 295 13.58 5.28 -35.73
N SER A 296 12.93 5.24 -34.57
CA SER A 296 13.30 6.11 -33.43
C SER A 296 14.70 5.78 -32.91
N ARG A 297 15.06 4.50 -32.86
CA ARG A 297 16.41 4.06 -32.49
C ARG A 297 17.47 4.50 -33.50
N ALA A 298 17.19 4.41 -34.80
CA ALA A 298 18.08 4.91 -35.84
C ALA A 298 18.28 6.43 -35.73
N SER A 299 17.20 7.19 -35.50
CA SER A 299 17.27 8.64 -35.28
C SER A 299 18.05 9.01 -34.01
N LEU A 300 17.93 8.24 -32.93
CA LEU A 300 18.74 8.44 -31.71
C LEU A 300 20.22 8.15 -31.94
N LEU A 301 20.55 7.11 -32.72
CA LEU A 301 21.94 6.82 -33.08
C LEU A 301 22.52 7.94 -33.96
N GLU A 302 21.75 8.45 -34.92
CA GLU A 302 22.14 9.61 -35.74
C GLU A 302 22.34 10.88 -34.88
N ALA A 303 21.46 11.11 -33.90
CA ALA A 303 21.60 12.21 -32.94
C ALA A 303 22.88 12.05 -32.10
N LEU A 304 23.17 10.84 -31.60
CA LEU A 304 24.40 10.56 -30.85
C LEU A 304 25.67 10.71 -31.72
N GLU A 305 25.63 10.29 -32.97
CA GLU A 305 26.73 10.48 -33.92
C GLU A 305 26.95 11.97 -34.25
N SER A 306 25.88 12.76 -34.35
CA SER A 306 25.99 14.21 -34.55
C SER A 306 26.60 14.95 -33.34
N ILE A 307 26.25 14.52 -32.12
CA ILE A 307 26.86 15.03 -30.88
C ILE A 307 28.33 14.60 -30.79
N GLY A 308 28.67 13.38 -31.24
CA GLY A 308 30.03 12.89 -31.32
C GLY A 308 30.91 13.60 -32.35
N ARG A 309 30.35 14.11 -33.45
CA ARG A 309 31.07 14.90 -34.47
C ARG A 309 31.24 16.38 -34.14
N SER A 310 30.45 16.94 -33.22
CA SER A 310 30.51 18.38 -32.89
C SER A 310 31.72 18.78 -32.02
N ALA A 311 32.62 17.84 -31.69
CA ALA A 311 33.80 18.08 -30.84
C ALA A 311 35.14 18.05 -31.60
N THR A 312 35.17 18.41 -32.89
CA THR A 312 36.43 18.81 -33.55
C THR A 312 36.62 20.32 -33.44
N PRO A 313 37.65 20.82 -32.74
CA PRO A 313 37.92 22.25 -32.63
C PRO A 313 38.30 22.80 -34.01
N CYS A 314 37.56 23.84 -34.39
CA CYS A 314 37.89 24.74 -35.47
C CYS A 314 39.09 25.57 -35.02
N ASP A 315 40.26 25.36 -35.65
CA ASP A 315 41.37 26.30 -35.61
C ASP A 315 41.77 26.68 -37.05
N THR A 316 42.18 27.93 -37.15
CA THR A 316 42.12 28.82 -38.31
C THR A 316 43.35 28.78 -39.23
N ALA A 317 43.08 28.67 -40.55
CA ALA A 317 43.68 29.40 -41.68
C ALA A 317 45.20 29.19 -42.04
N PRO A 318 45.72 29.77 -43.16
CA PRO A 318 45.71 29.19 -44.50
C PRO A 318 47.12 29.09 -45.16
N SER A 319 47.35 28.16 -46.09
CA SER A 319 48.14 28.37 -47.33
C SER A 319 48.25 27.10 -48.18
N ASP A 320 47.63 27.21 -49.36
CA ASP A 320 48.12 26.84 -50.69
C ASP A 320 48.16 25.39 -51.23
N PRO A 321 47.96 25.25 -52.58
CA PRO A 321 47.10 24.22 -53.13
C PRO A 321 47.84 23.29 -54.13
N SER A 322 47.54 22.01 -54.06
CA SER A 322 47.78 21.01 -55.12
C SER A 322 47.10 19.72 -54.67
N GLY A 323 46.28 19.00 -55.42
CA GLY A 323 45.77 19.10 -56.77
C GLY A 323 44.87 17.87 -56.96
N LEU A 324 43.71 18.09 -57.58
CA LEU A 324 42.83 17.15 -58.28
C LEU A 324 43.11 15.62 -58.18
N SER A 325 42.15 14.85 -57.67
CA SER A 325 41.48 13.78 -58.44
C SER A 325 40.41 13.03 -57.62
N GLN A 326 39.16 13.36 -57.95
CA GLN A 326 38.05 12.48 -58.33
C GLN A 326 38.17 10.94 -58.17
N LEU A 327 37.02 10.36 -57.78
CA LEU A 327 36.47 9.00 -58.05
C LEU A 327 36.74 7.83 -57.07
N GLU A 328 35.71 7.59 -56.24
CA GLU A 328 34.98 6.30 -56.07
C GLU A 328 35.73 5.07 -55.48
N PRO A 329 34.99 4.05 -54.97
CA PRO A 329 35.17 3.52 -53.63
C PRO A 329 35.67 2.07 -53.65
N GLU A 330 36.64 1.75 -52.80
CA GLU A 330 36.99 0.36 -52.57
C GLU A 330 36.94 0.04 -51.07
N SER A 331 35.90 -0.71 -50.75
CA SER A 331 35.86 -1.79 -49.76
C SER A 331 37.22 -2.10 -49.10
N SER A 332 37.40 -1.59 -47.89
CA SER A 332 38.21 -2.27 -46.90
C SER A 332 37.33 -2.60 -45.71
N VAL A 333 37.12 -3.91 -45.55
CA VAL A 333 36.63 -4.55 -44.34
C VAL A 333 37.55 -4.11 -43.20
N SER A 334 37.15 -3.08 -42.46
CA SER A 334 37.79 -2.71 -41.21
C SER A 334 37.28 -3.67 -40.14
N THR A 335 38.05 -4.75 -39.99
CA THR A 335 38.14 -5.58 -38.80
C THR A 335 38.02 -4.70 -37.56
N GLY A 336 37.12 -5.07 -36.66
CA GLY A 336 36.73 -4.30 -35.48
C GLY A 336 37.91 -3.67 -34.74
N ALA A 337 38.09 -2.36 -34.94
CA ALA A 337 38.74 -1.52 -33.96
C ALA A 337 37.78 -1.41 -32.78
N GLY A 338 37.94 -2.30 -31.80
CA GLY A 338 37.27 -2.17 -30.52
C GLY A 338 37.58 -0.77 -29.98
N LEU A 339 36.56 0.10 -30.00
CA LEU A 339 36.59 1.36 -29.27
C LEU A 339 37.09 1.03 -27.86
N PRO A 340 38.24 1.57 -27.43
CA PRO A 340 38.77 1.20 -26.13
C PRO A 340 37.73 1.58 -25.09
N ILE A 341 37.40 0.67 -24.18
CA ILE A 341 36.39 0.85 -23.11
C ILE A 341 36.61 2.18 -22.34
N THR A 342 37.82 2.72 -22.39
CA THR A 342 38.20 4.03 -21.86
C THR A 342 37.50 5.22 -22.52
N SER A 343 37.04 5.14 -23.78
CA SER A 343 36.28 6.22 -24.43
C SER A 343 34.82 6.30 -23.98
N MET A 344 34.28 5.21 -23.40
CA MET A 344 32.92 5.17 -22.83
C MET A 344 32.85 5.58 -21.36
N LEU A 345 33.99 5.65 -20.65
CA LEU A 345 34.04 6.04 -19.23
C LEU A 345 33.44 7.43 -18.94
N PRO A 346 33.68 8.48 -19.76
CA PRO A 346 33.04 9.78 -19.52
C PRO A 346 31.51 9.74 -19.73
N GLN A 347 31.01 8.86 -20.61
CA GLN A 347 29.58 8.72 -20.93
C GLN A 347 28.83 7.92 -19.85
N LEU A 348 29.51 7.12 -19.04
CA LEU A 348 28.90 6.42 -17.91
C LEU A 348 28.33 7.38 -16.87
N GLN A 349 28.97 8.54 -16.68
CA GLN A 349 28.48 9.53 -15.72
C GLN A 349 27.20 10.22 -16.21
N SER A 350 27.07 10.51 -17.51
CA SER A 350 25.83 11.05 -18.08
C SER A 350 24.71 10.01 -18.12
N LEU A 351 25.02 8.74 -18.36
CA LEU A 351 24.05 7.64 -18.27
C LEU A 351 23.59 7.39 -16.83
N ALA A 352 24.49 7.49 -15.85
CA ALA A 352 24.13 7.35 -14.45
C ALA A 352 23.24 8.50 -13.96
N THR A 353 23.47 9.73 -14.44
CA THR A 353 22.60 10.86 -14.13
C THR A 353 21.25 10.75 -14.85
N SER A 354 21.22 10.30 -16.11
CA SER A 354 19.94 10.07 -16.82
C SER A 354 19.09 9.01 -16.12
N LEU A 355 19.70 7.89 -15.70
CA LEU A 355 19.00 6.84 -14.97
C LEU A 355 18.46 7.32 -13.61
N ARG A 356 19.20 8.19 -12.91
CA ARG A 356 18.70 8.83 -11.67
C ARG A 356 17.52 9.76 -11.95
N ASN A 357 17.58 10.53 -13.03
CA ASN A 357 16.51 11.44 -13.42
C ASN A 357 15.25 10.67 -13.85
N GLU A 358 15.40 9.57 -14.58
CA GLU A 358 14.30 8.68 -14.94
C GLU A 358 13.62 8.10 -13.69
N ARG A 359 14.40 7.64 -12.71
CA ARG A 359 13.85 7.16 -11.43
C ARG A 359 13.13 8.25 -10.66
N ALA A 360 13.68 9.47 -10.62
CA ALA A 360 13.04 10.60 -9.97
C ALA A 360 11.73 10.99 -10.66
N LEU A 361 11.70 11.01 -12.00
CA LEU A 361 10.50 11.27 -12.78
C LEU A 361 9.44 10.20 -12.59
N LEU A 362 9.81 8.92 -12.56
CA LEU A 362 8.88 7.83 -12.28
C LEU A 362 8.28 7.95 -10.89
N LEU A 363 9.10 8.27 -9.88
CA LEU A 363 8.61 8.47 -8.51
C LEU A 363 7.65 9.67 -8.44
N GLN A 364 7.96 10.77 -9.13
CA GLN A 364 7.07 11.92 -9.23
C GLN A 364 5.77 11.58 -9.96
N ALA A 365 5.83 10.82 -11.05
CA ALA A 365 4.64 10.40 -11.80
C ALA A 365 3.72 9.54 -10.94
N VAL A 366 4.27 8.56 -10.21
CA VAL A 366 3.53 7.72 -9.27
C VAL A 366 2.92 8.55 -8.14
N TYR A 367 3.68 9.50 -7.58
CA TYR A 367 3.18 10.41 -6.56
C TYR A 367 2.00 11.25 -7.07
N LEU A 368 2.11 11.84 -8.27
CA LEU A 368 1.04 12.61 -8.87
C LEU A 368 -0.18 11.75 -9.16
N GLN A 369 0.01 10.52 -9.63
CA GLN A 369 -1.09 9.59 -9.88
C GLN A 369 -1.85 9.25 -8.59
N LEU A 370 -1.13 9.04 -7.48
CA LEU A 370 -1.76 8.85 -6.17
C LEU A 370 -2.53 10.10 -5.72
N GLN A 371 -1.97 11.30 -5.94
CA GLN A 371 -2.68 12.54 -5.64
C GLN A 371 -3.94 12.71 -6.50
N PHE A 372 -3.88 12.34 -7.78
CA PHE A 372 -5.05 12.36 -8.67
C PHE A 372 -6.12 11.36 -8.24
N SER A 373 -5.76 10.13 -7.86
CA SER A 373 -6.74 9.16 -7.37
C SER A 373 -7.39 9.63 -6.06
N LEU A 374 -6.60 10.15 -5.12
CA LEU A 374 -7.12 10.72 -3.88
C LEU A 374 -8.03 11.92 -4.12
N ALA A 375 -7.70 12.78 -5.08
CA ALA A 375 -8.54 13.91 -5.45
C ALA A 375 -9.83 13.44 -6.15
N ALA A 376 -9.75 12.43 -7.01
CA ALA A 376 -10.90 11.83 -7.68
C ALA A 376 -11.85 11.16 -6.67
N ASP A 377 -11.32 10.45 -5.68
CA ASP A 377 -12.11 9.83 -4.61
C ASP A 377 -12.83 10.89 -3.79
N LYS A 378 -12.12 11.94 -3.35
CA LYS A 378 -12.73 13.09 -2.63
C LYS A 378 -13.80 13.80 -3.47
N ALA A 379 -13.56 13.98 -4.76
CA ALA A 379 -14.55 14.55 -5.66
C ALA A 379 -15.78 13.65 -5.76
N SER A 380 -15.59 12.33 -5.88
CA SER A 380 -16.68 11.35 -5.92
C SER A 380 -17.50 11.31 -4.62
N ASP A 381 -16.85 11.47 -3.47
CA ASP A 381 -17.51 11.53 -2.16
C ASP A 381 -18.29 12.84 -1.98
N SER A 382 -17.72 13.96 -2.43
CA SER A 382 -18.44 15.24 -2.43
C SER A 382 -19.65 15.21 -3.36
N LEU A 383 -19.55 14.57 -4.52
CA LEU A 383 -20.68 14.35 -5.43
C LEU A 383 -21.71 13.41 -4.83
N SER A 384 -21.33 12.32 -4.17
CA SER A 384 -22.30 11.44 -3.52
C SER A 384 -23.05 12.18 -2.41
N ARG A 385 -22.36 12.98 -1.60
CA ARG A 385 -22.99 13.82 -0.57
C ARG A 385 -23.96 14.83 -1.19
N LEU A 386 -23.56 15.54 -2.24
CA LEU A 386 -24.45 16.46 -2.96
C LEU A 386 -25.64 15.72 -3.60
N SER A 387 -25.48 14.46 -4.02
CA SER A 387 -26.59 13.63 -4.52
C SER A 387 -27.56 13.24 -3.41
N GLU A 388 -27.07 13.02 -2.19
CA GLU A 388 -27.90 12.71 -1.02
C GLU A 388 -28.65 13.95 -0.53
N GLU A 389 -28.05 15.13 -0.63
CA GLU A 389 -28.67 16.41 -0.27
C GLU A 389 -29.64 16.91 -1.36
N SER A 390 -29.45 16.53 -2.62
CA SER A 390 -30.30 16.96 -3.73
C SER A 390 -31.54 16.08 -3.87
N HIS A 391 -32.72 16.67 -3.66
CA HIS A 391 -34.00 16.01 -3.90
C HIS A 391 -34.34 15.82 -5.40
N LEU A 392 -33.54 16.39 -6.31
CA LEU A 392 -33.76 16.28 -7.76
C LEU A 392 -33.05 15.09 -8.39
N LEU A 393 -32.13 14.44 -7.66
CA LEU A 393 -31.29 13.36 -8.16
C LEU A 393 -31.70 12.02 -7.54
N PRO A 394 -31.64 10.90 -8.30
CA PRO A 394 -31.73 9.57 -7.72
C PRO A 394 -30.57 9.32 -6.76
N SER A 395 -30.89 8.94 -5.52
CA SER A 395 -29.92 8.69 -4.45
C SER A 395 -28.85 7.67 -4.90
N GLY A 396 -27.57 8.04 -4.83
CA GLY A 396 -26.45 7.13 -5.10
C GLY A 396 -25.93 7.08 -6.53
N SER A 397 -26.38 7.94 -7.44
CA SER A 397 -25.80 8.01 -8.79
C SER A 397 -24.49 8.80 -8.80
N LYS A 398 -23.35 8.10 -9.01
CA LYS A 398 -22.01 8.69 -9.13
C LYS A 398 -21.66 9.14 -10.56
N GLU A 399 -22.51 8.85 -11.53
CA GLU A 399 -22.24 9.11 -12.94
C GLU A 399 -22.53 10.58 -13.31
N LEU A 400 -21.48 11.34 -13.62
CA LEU A 400 -21.56 12.75 -14.03
C LEU A 400 -22.50 12.96 -15.26
N ILE A 401 -22.59 11.96 -16.13
CA ILE A 401 -23.45 12.00 -17.32
C ILE A 401 -24.93 11.94 -16.94
N ALA A 402 -25.29 11.18 -15.91
CA ALA A 402 -26.65 11.12 -15.40
C ALA A 402 -27.06 12.48 -14.82
N TRP A 403 -26.14 13.14 -14.10
CA TRP A 403 -26.34 14.50 -13.57
C TRP A 403 -26.60 15.52 -14.67
N GLY A 404 -25.80 15.51 -15.75
CA GLY A 404 -26.01 16.42 -16.88
C GLY A 404 -27.39 16.23 -17.55
N LYS A 405 -27.89 15.01 -17.61
CA LYS A 405 -29.23 14.71 -18.15
C LYS A 405 -30.35 15.18 -17.23
N THR A 406 -30.24 14.94 -15.93
CA THR A 406 -31.26 15.36 -14.97
C THR A 406 -31.31 16.88 -14.84
N VAL A 407 -30.16 17.56 -14.89
CA VAL A 407 -30.09 19.03 -14.87
C VAL A 407 -30.75 19.60 -16.13
N SER A 408 -30.40 19.11 -17.33
CA SER A 408 -31.04 19.59 -18.56
C SER A 408 -32.56 19.31 -18.61
N GLN A 409 -33.01 18.19 -18.05
CA GLN A 409 -34.45 17.90 -17.89
C GLN A 409 -35.13 18.86 -16.89
N ALA A 410 -34.49 19.15 -15.76
CA ALA A 410 -35.00 20.09 -14.78
C ALA A 410 -35.05 21.52 -15.33
N GLU A 411 -34.01 21.95 -16.04
CA GLU A 411 -33.97 23.24 -16.74
C GLU A 411 -35.11 23.35 -17.75
N ALA A 412 -35.28 22.35 -18.62
CA ALA A 412 -36.38 22.32 -19.59
C ALA A 412 -37.76 22.34 -18.91
N ALA A 413 -37.94 21.62 -17.79
CA ALA A 413 -39.18 21.64 -17.03
C ALA A 413 -39.45 23.02 -16.38
N THR A 414 -38.42 23.68 -15.84
CA THR A 414 -38.56 25.04 -15.29
C THR A 414 -38.85 26.07 -16.38
N GLU A 415 -38.24 25.94 -17.56
CA GLU A 415 -38.49 26.82 -18.69
C GLU A 415 -39.94 26.67 -19.18
N GLN A 416 -40.44 25.44 -19.30
CA GLN A 416 -41.84 25.17 -19.63
C GLN A 416 -42.81 25.71 -18.56
N PHE A 417 -42.48 25.54 -17.28
CA PHE A 417 -43.30 26.06 -16.19
C PHE A 417 -43.35 27.60 -16.19
N VAL A 418 -42.20 28.26 -16.35
CA VAL A 418 -42.10 29.74 -16.37
C VAL A 418 -42.82 30.30 -17.59
N THR A 419 -42.62 29.72 -18.77
CA THR A 419 -43.30 30.18 -20.00
C THR A 419 -44.81 29.97 -19.92
N GLY A 420 -45.28 28.85 -19.38
CA GLY A 420 -46.69 28.60 -19.10
C GLY A 420 -47.28 29.63 -18.14
N ARG A 421 -46.62 29.88 -17.00
CA ARG A 421 -47.04 30.90 -16.02
C ARG A 421 -47.07 32.31 -16.62
N LEU A 422 -46.08 32.63 -17.47
CA LEU A 422 -46.04 33.91 -18.19
C LEU A 422 -47.24 34.04 -19.13
N GLN A 423 -47.56 32.98 -19.88
CA GLN A 423 -48.70 32.97 -20.79
C GLN A 423 -50.03 33.09 -20.04
N GLU A 424 -50.19 32.40 -18.91
CA GLU A 424 -51.35 32.55 -18.02
C GLU A 424 -51.48 34.00 -17.52
N SER A 425 -50.39 34.59 -17.02
CA SER A 425 -50.39 35.99 -16.57
C SER A 425 -50.72 36.97 -17.70
N LEU A 426 -50.25 36.71 -18.93
CA LEU A 426 -50.57 37.53 -20.09
C LEU A 426 -52.06 37.39 -20.46
N GLN A 427 -52.64 36.20 -20.37
CA GLN A 427 -54.07 36.00 -20.58
C GLN A 427 -54.91 36.71 -19.50
N GLU A 428 -54.50 36.64 -18.23
CA GLU A 428 -55.15 37.38 -17.14
C GLU A 428 -55.08 38.89 -17.36
N THR A 429 -53.90 39.43 -17.71
CA THR A 429 -53.77 40.86 -18.02
C THR A 429 -54.61 41.27 -19.22
N ASN A 430 -54.68 40.46 -20.28
CA ASN A 430 -55.55 40.70 -21.44
C ASN A 430 -57.04 40.64 -21.08
N ASN A 431 -57.43 39.76 -20.17
CA ASN A 431 -58.81 39.71 -19.68
C ASN A 431 -59.14 40.96 -18.85
N ILE A 432 -58.21 41.41 -17.99
CA ILE A 432 -58.37 42.63 -17.20
C ILE A 432 -58.44 43.87 -18.10
N THR A 433 -57.60 43.97 -19.13
CA THR A 433 -57.65 45.08 -20.08
C THR A 433 -58.96 45.06 -20.87
N ALA A 434 -59.44 43.90 -21.32
CA ALA A 434 -60.74 43.78 -21.98
C ALA A 434 -61.91 44.22 -21.06
N ILE A 435 -61.88 43.85 -19.78
CA ILE A 435 -62.88 44.30 -18.79
C ILE A 435 -62.79 45.83 -18.59
N SER A 436 -61.58 46.38 -18.49
CA SER A 436 -61.35 47.83 -18.40
C SER A 436 -61.92 48.56 -19.62
N ASP A 437 -61.63 48.07 -20.82
CA ASP A 437 -62.14 48.66 -22.07
C ASP A 437 -63.67 48.62 -22.13
N LEU A 438 -64.29 47.50 -21.76
CA LEU A 438 -65.76 47.40 -21.65
C LEU A 438 -66.33 48.37 -20.64
N SER A 439 -65.70 48.54 -19.47
CA SER A 439 -66.14 49.51 -18.46
C SER A 439 -66.01 50.96 -18.94
N SER A 440 -64.95 51.26 -19.71
CA SER A 440 -64.74 52.59 -20.31
C SER A 440 -65.78 52.91 -21.40
N LEU A 441 -66.18 51.90 -22.17
CA LEU A 441 -67.26 52.02 -23.16
C LEU A 441 -68.61 52.25 -22.46
N GLN A 442 -68.89 51.52 -21.38
CA GLN A 442 -70.09 51.73 -20.58
C GLN A 442 -70.14 53.15 -19.98
N GLU A 443 -69.02 53.67 -19.48
CA GLU A 443 -68.95 55.04 -18.98
C GLU A 443 -69.21 56.08 -20.09
N ARG A 444 -68.67 55.86 -21.31
CA ARG A 444 -68.96 56.74 -22.46
C ARG A 444 -70.43 56.70 -22.85
N VAL A 445 -71.06 55.52 -22.87
CA VAL A 445 -72.50 55.40 -23.17
C VAL A 445 -73.34 56.14 -22.13
N LEU A 446 -73.01 56.02 -20.84
CA LEU A 446 -73.70 56.72 -19.76
C LEU A 446 -73.54 58.25 -19.80
N ARG A 447 -72.51 58.79 -20.46
CA ARG A 447 -72.35 60.25 -20.65
C ARG A 447 -73.14 60.81 -21.84
N HIS A 448 -73.63 59.95 -22.73
CA HIS A 448 -74.37 60.34 -23.94
C HIS A 448 -75.89 60.12 -23.84
N VAL A 449 -76.36 59.51 -22.74
CA VAL A 449 -77.77 59.47 -22.32
C VAL A 449 -77.98 60.59 -21.32
#